data_AF-A0A8H8UFH9-F1
#
_entry.id   AF-A0A8H8UFH9-F1
#
_cell.length_a   1.000
_cell.length_b   1.000
_cell.length_c   1.000
_cell.angle_alpha   90.00
_cell.angle_beta   90.00
_cell.angle_gamma   90.00
#
_symmetry.space_group_name_H-M   'P 1'
#
loop_
_entity.id
_entity.type
_entity.pdbx_description
1 polymer ?
#
loop_
_entity_poly.entity_id
_entity_poly.type
_entity_poly.pdbx_seq_one_letter_code
_entity_poly.pdbx_strand_id
1 'polypeptide(L)' 'DGKPYILSLHAGPTKQDQRSQGYTLVAKSEFASEADMWYYDKEDPAHQELKVKFGGLGVEGMMMVYYQAEVVSVL' A
#
# COMPACT_ATOMS: atom_id res chain seq x y z
N ASP A 1 8.88 2.85 19.07
CA ASP A 1 8.39 2.85 20.47
C ASP A 1 7.39 1.72 20.76
N GLY A 2 7.36 0.66 19.93
CA GLY A 2 6.43 -0.46 20.09
C GLY A 2 5.00 -0.19 19.63
N LYS A 3 4.67 1.03 19.18
CA LYS A 3 3.34 1.34 18.63
C LYS A 3 3.21 0.81 17.20
N PRO A 4 1.98 0.42 16.78
CA PRO A 4 1.72 0.09 15.38
C PRO A 4 2.00 1.30 14.49
N TYR A 5 2.89 1.14 13.51
CA TYR A 5 3.24 2.19 12.55
C TYR A 5 2.34 2.16 11.30
N ILE A 6 1.69 1.03 11.04
CA ILE A 6 0.58 0.89 10.07
C ILE A 6 -0.73 1.11 10.83
N LEU A 7 -1.47 2.15 10.45
CA LEU A 7 -2.76 2.50 11.05
C LEU A 7 -3.90 1.68 10.47
N SER A 8 -3.89 1.45 9.15
CA SER A 8 -4.90 0.65 8.46
C SER A 8 -4.32 -0.01 7.20
N LEU A 9 -4.88 -1.15 6.82
CA LEU A 9 -4.61 -1.82 5.54
C LEU A 9 -5.91 -2.37 4.97
N HIS A 10 -6.22 -1.97 3.73
CA HIS A 10 -7.36 -2.47 2.98
C HIS A 10 -6.89 -2.98 1.62
N ALA A 11 -7.18 -4.24 1.30
CA ALA A 11 -6.85 -4.82 0.01
C ALA A 11 -8.00 -5.64 -0.57
N GLY A 12 -8.09 -5.67 -1.90
CA GLY A 12 -9.12 -6.44 -2.59
C GLY A 12 -9.15 -6.22 -4.09
N PRO A 13 -9.94 -7.02 -4.82
CA PRO A 13 -10.08 -6.89 -6.26
C PRO A 13 -10.75 -5.56 -6.63
N THR A 14 -10.38 -5.00 -7.78
CA THR A 14 -11.12 -3.88 -8.37
C THR A 14 -12.52 -4.33 -8.77
N LYS A 15 -13.44 -3.37 -8.81
CA LYS A 15 -14.73 -3.56 -9.49
C LYS A 15 -14.51 -3.45 -10.99
N GLN A 16 -15.37 -4.09 -11.78
CA GLN A 16 -15.33 -3.97 -13.24
C GLN A 16 -15.64 -2.52 -13.66
N ASP A 17 -14.61 -1.77 -14.02
CA ASP A 17 -14.72 -0.36 -14.41
C ASP A 17 -13.56 0.04 -15.34
N GLN A 18 -13.84 0.87 -16.35
CA GLN A 18 -12.83 1.33 -17.31
C GLN A 18 -11.71 2.16 -16.67
N ARG A 19 -12.00 2.86 -15.56
CA ARG A 19 -11.03 3.69 -14.83
C ARG A 19 -9.95 2.86 -14.16
N SER A 20 -10.18 1.57 -13.97
CA SER A 20 -9.17 0.66 -13.44
C SER A 20 -8.01 0.45 -14.40
N GLN A 21 -8.12 0.80 -15.68
CA GLN A 21 -7.02 0.75 -16.68
C GLN A 21 -6.26 -0.60 -16.68
N GLY A 22 -6.96 -1.70 -16.46
CA GLY A 22 -6.37 -3.04 -16.40
C GLY A 22 -5.83 -3.46 -15.02
N TYR A 23 -5.75 -2.56 -14.03
CA TYR A 23 -5.40 -2.95 -12.66
C TYR A 23 -6.53 -3.74 -12.01
N THR A 24 -6.20 -4.92 -11.45
CA THR A 24 -7.16 -5.91 -10.94
C THR A 24 -7.20 -6.00 -9.42
N LEU A 25 -6.22 -5.38 -8.73
CA LEU A 25 -6.08 -5.43 -7.28
C LEU A 25 -5.71 -4.04 -6.75
N VAL A 26 -6.28 -3.66 -5.61
CA VAL A 26 -5.89 -2.47 -4.85
C VAL A 26 -5.41 -2.91 -3.48
N ALA A 27 -4.34 -2.29 -3.00
CA ALA A 27 -3.93 -2.30 -1.61
C ALA A 27 -3.71 -0.85 -1.16
N LYS A 28 -4.35 -0.44 -0.07
CA LYS A 28 -4.22 0.88 0.54
C LYS A 28 -3.74 0.70 1.97
N SER A 29 -2.59 1.25 2.28
CA SER A 29 -2.05 1.31 3.65
C SER A 29 -2.01 2.76 4.12
N GLU A 30 -2.38 3.00 5.37
CA GLU A 30 -2.20 4.27 6.05
C GLU A 30 -1.15 4.11 7.14
N PHE A 31 -0.25 5.07 7.24
CA PHE A 31 0.87 5.04 8.19
C PHE A 31 0.77 6.20 9.17
N ALA A 32 1.34 6.03 10.36
CA ALA A 32 1.33 7.06 11.39
C ALA A 32 2.17 8.29 11.01
N SER A 33 3.18 8.11 10.16
CA SER A 33 4.01 9.17 9.60
C SER A 33 4.63 8.77 8.27
N GLU A 34 5.22 9.74 7.56
CA GLU A 34 5.99 9.46 6.35
C GLU A 34 7.24 8.60 6.66
N ALA A 35 7.90 8.86 7.79
CA ALA A 35 9.04 8.06 8.24
C ALA A 35 8.66 6.58 8.44
N ASP A 36 7.47 6.32 8.98
CA ASP A 36 6.93 4.97 9.15
C ASP A 36 6.64 4.28 7.81
N MET A 37 6.16 5.02 6.81
CA MET A 37 5.98 4.51 5.45
C MET A 37 7.33 4.11 4.83
N TRP A 38 8.37 4.94 5.01
CA TRP A 38 9.71 4.63 4.51
C TRP A 38 10.36 3.45 5.25
N TYR A 39 10.18 3.36 6.57
CA TYR A 39 10.61 2.20 7.34
C TYR A 39 9.92 0.92 6.84
N TYR A 40 8.61 0.95 6.67
CA TYR A 40 7.84 -0.16 6.10
C TYR A 40 8.40 -0.58 4.74
N ASP A 41 8.57 0.37 3.83
CA ASP A 41 8.97 0.11 2.44
C ASP A 41 10.40 -0.44 2.32
N LYS A 42 11.34 0.01 3.16
CA LYS A 42 12.79 -0.21 2.96
C LYS A 42 13.44 -1.09 4.01
N GLU A 43 12.91 -1.12 5.22
CA GLU A 43 13.61 -1.67 6.38
C GLU A 43 12.84 -2.79 7.08
N ASP A 44 11.50 -2.77 7.04
CA ASP A 44 10.68 -3.79 7.68
C ASP A 44 10.97 -5.19 7.11
N PRO A 45 11.53 -6.14 7.90
CA PRO A 45 11.97 -7.43 7.38
C PRO A 45 10.83 -8.27 6.81
N ALA A 46 9.63 -8.19 7.40
CA ALA A 46 8.47 -8.92 6.92
C ALA A 46 7.98 -8.37 5.58
N HIS A 47 8.02 -7.05 5.40
CA HIS A 47 7.68 -6.43 4.12
C HIS A 47 8.71 -6.75 3.03
N GLN A 48 10.01 -6.77 3.36
CA GLN A 48 11.04 -7.20 2.40
C GLN A 48 10.82 -8.65 1.95
N GLU A 49 10.52 -9.55 2.88
CA GLU A 49 10.21 -10.94 2.54
C GLU A 49 8.97 -11.05 1.65
N LEU A 50 7.93 -10.24 1.92
CA LEU A 50 6.72 -10.20 1.12
C LEU A 50 7.01 -9.70 -0.31
N LYS A 51 7.82 -8.66 -0.49
CA LYS A 51 8.21 -8.14 -1.81
C LYS A 51 8.88 -9.21 -2.67
N VAL A 52 9.80 -9.99 -2.08
CA VAL A 52 10.48 -11.09 -2.77
C VAL A 52 9.47 -12.14 -3.24
N LYS A 53 8.54 -12.56 -2.37
CA LYS A 53 7.50 -13.53 -2.72
C LYS A 53 6.55 -13.00 -3.80
N PHE A 54 6.22 -11.71 -3.73
CA PHE A 54 5.30 -11.07 -4.67
C PHE A 54 5.86 -11.04 -6.10
N GLY A 55 7.17 -10.87 -6.26
CA GLY A 55 7.82 -10.86 -7.58
C GLY A 55 7.63 -12.16 -8.40
N GLY A 56 7.34 -13.28 -7.74
CA GLY A 56 7.09 -14.57 -8.39
C GLY A 56 5.65 -14.79 -8.87
N LEU A 57 4.72 -13.87 -8.62
CA LEU A 57 3.28 -14.08 -8.86
C LEU A 57 2.82 -13.74 -10.29
N GLY A 58 3.74 -13.37 -11.20
CA GLY A 58 3.38 -13.03 -12.58
C GLY A 58 2.59 -11.73 -12.71
N VAL A 59 2.83 -10.77 -11.81
CA VAL A 59 2.17 -9.46 -11.85
C VAL A 59 2.70 -8.67 -13.06
N GLU A 60 1.82 -8.40 -14.02
CA GLU A 60 2.18 -7.79 -15.31
C GLU A 60 2.36 -6.27 -15.23
N GLY A 61 1.90 -5.64 -14.15
CA GLY A 61 2.03 -4.20 -13.94
C GLY A 61 1.66 -3.78 -12.52
N MET A 62 2.30 -2.71 -12.05
CA MET A 62 2.04 -2.13 -10.73
C MET A 62 2.00 -0.60 -10.83
N MET A 63 1.11 0.03 -10.07
CA MET A 63 1.09 1.46 -9.84
C MET A 63 1.22 1.69 -8.35
N MET A 64 2.24 2.45 -7.95
CA MET A 64 2.42 2.88 -6.57
C MET A 64 2.29 4.40 -6.52
N VAL A 65 1.42 4.87 -5.64
CA VAL A 65 1.25 6.29 -5.34
C VAL A 65 1.19 6.40 -3.82
N TYR A 66 1.92 7.37 -3.28
CA TYR A 66 1.79 7.78 -1.89
C TYR A 66 1.50 9.27 -1.86
N TYR A 67 0.80 9.71 -0.82
CA TYR A 67 0.44 11.11 -0.66
C TYR A 67 0.22 11.39 0.84
N GLN A 68 0.32 12.66 1.20
CA GLN A 68 -0.17 13.16 2.48
C GLN A 68 -1.46 13.94 2.20
N ALA A 69 -2.54 13.61 2.92
CA ALA A 69 -3.79 14.35 2.77
C ALA A 69 -3.61 15.79 3.26
N GLU A 70 -3.78 16.77 2.37
CA GLU A 70 -3.74 18.19 2.75
C GLU A 70 -5.10 18.73 3.22
N VAL A 71 -6.19 18.05 2.85
CA VAL A 71 -7.56 18.40 3.26
C VAL A 71 -8.23 17.15 3.79
N VAL A 72 -8.66 17.19 5.05
CA VAL A 72 -9.40 16.10 5.72
C VAL A 72 -10.71 16.68 6.22
N SER A 73 -11.83 16.11 5.76
CA SER A 73 -13.16 16.43 6.27
C SER A 73 -13.72 15.21 6.97
N VAL A 74 -14.26 15.43 8.17
CA VAL A 74 -15.07 14.45 8.88
C VAL A 74 -16.51 14.96 8.76
N LEU A 75 -17.37 14.18 8.12
CA LEU A 75 -18.79 14.46 7.97
C LEU A 75 -19.54 14.12 9.26
#